data_AF-A0A9W6Z8N0-F1
#
_entry.id   AF-A0A9W6Z8N0-F1
#
_cell.length_a   1.000
_cell.length_b   1.000
_cell.length_c   1.000
_cell.angle_alpha   90.00
_cell.angle_beta   90.00
_cell.angle_gamma   90.00
#
_symmetry.space_group_name_H-M   'P 1'
#
loop_
_entity.id
_entity.type
_entity.pdbx_description
1 polymer ?
#
loop_
_entity_poly.entity_id
_entity_poly.type
_entity_poly.pdbx_seq_one_letter_code
_entity_poly.pdbx_strand_id
1 'polypeptide(L)'
;MSSNPTFELNNRALVYQGPLLYEAKILKVYQPESQLIKYKTERHGELKESKPTSKFPSKYKSTKVYFVHYLGWSTKWDEWVLPSRMLEKNTESLLLQKNLKLKLEEEQKQPEIPLDGNMNGDLNSSSASTGGSTTTNGLGAG
;
A
#
# COMPACT_ATOMS: atom_id res chain seq x y z
N MET A 1 23.08 -3.76 -2.83
CA MET A 1 22.35 -2.92 -3.80
C MET A 1 21.05 -3.62 -4.13
N SER A 2 19.92 -3.15 -3.62
CA SER A 2 18.62 -3.78 -3.91
C SER A 2 18.27 -3.46 -5.36
N SER A 3 18.39 -4.45 -6.24
CA SER A 3 17.92 -4.34 -7.62
C SER A 3 16.40 -4.16 -7.61
N ASN A 4 15.89 -3.10 -8.26
CA ASN A 4 14.46 -2.95 -8.44
C ASN A 4 13.90 -4.17 -9.21
N PRO A 5 12.76 -4.75 -8.79
CA PRO A 5 12.18 -5.88 -9.48
C PRO A 5 11.90 -5.52 -10.94
N THR A 6 12.31 -6.42 -11.85
CA THR A 6 12.02 -6.27 -13.28
C THR A 6 10.80 -7.10 -13.61
N PHE A 7 9.73 -6.41 -14.01
CA PHE A 7 8.52 -7.06 -14.45
C PHE A 7 8.52 -7.35 -15.95
N GLU A 8 7.95 -8.49 -16.35
CA GLU A 8 7.90 -8.94 -17.74
C GLU A 8 6.55 -8.64 -18.41
N LEU A 9 6.58 -8.45 -19.73
CA LEU A 9 5.37 -8.25 -20.54
C LEU A 9 4.42 -9.44 -20.44
N ASN A 10 3.13 -9.13 -20.32
CA ASN A 10 2.00 -10.04 -20.16
C ASN A 10 1.92 -10.78 -18.81
N ASN A 11 2.91 -10.66 -17.94
CA ASN A 11 2.83 -11.21 -16.59
C ASN A 11 1.92 -10.35 -15.70
N ARG A 12 1.52 -10.94 -14.57
CA ARG A 12 0.70 -10.28 -13.57
C ARG A 12 1.56 -9.73 -12.43
N ALA A 13 1.16 -8.60 -11.89
CA ALA A 13 1.76 -7.96 -10.73
C ALA A 13 0.66 -7.42 -9.82
N LEU A 14 1.00 -7.16 -8.56
CA LEU A 14 0.16 -6.36 -7.67
C LEU A 14 0.59 -4.90 -7.77
N VAL A 15 -0.36 -3.98 -7.94
CA VAL A 15 -0.10 -2.56 -8.14
C VAL A 15 -0.84 -1.75 -7.09
N TYR A 16 -0.13 -0.85 -6.42
CA TYR A 16 -0.71 0.09 -5.48
C TYR A 16 -1.61 1.09 -6.20
N GLN A 17 -2.85 1.19 -5.75
CA GLN A 17 -3.77 2.27 -6.11
C GLN A 17 -4.41 2.80 -4.83
N GLY A 18 -4.03 4.01 -4.44
CA GLY A 18 -4.30 4.51 -3.09
C GLY A 18 -3.70 3.57 -2.02
N PRO A 19 -4.43 3.26 -0.93
CA PRO A 19 -3.93 2.44 0.17
C PRO A 19 -3.95 0.92 -0.11
N LEU A 20 -4.51 0.48 -1.25
CA LEU A 20 -4.74 -0.93 -1.55
C LEU A 20 -3.88 -1.43 -2.72
N LEU A 21 -3.74 -2.76 -2.79
CA LEU A 21 -3.08 -3.48 -3.88
C LEU A 21 -4.12 -4.15 -4.79
N TYR A 22 -3.96 -3.96 -6.10
CA TYR A 22 -4.82 -4.56 -7.12
C TYR A 22 -4.00 -5.41 -8.09
N GLU A 23 -4.58 -6.52 -8.56
CA GLU A 23 -3.94 -7.34 -9.58
C GLU A 23 -4.04 -6.65 -10.95
N ALA A 24 -2.90 -6.54 -11.65
CA ALA A 24 -2.83 -5.94 -12.97
C ALA A 24 -1.95 -6.76 -13.92
N LYS A 25 -2.23 -6.68 -15.22
CA LYS A 25 -1.43 -7.27 -16.30
C LYS A 25 -0.53 -6.18 -16.91
N ILE A 26 0.74 -6.52 -17.13
CA ILE A 26 1.70 -5.59 -17.76
C ILE A 26 1.52 -5.67 -19.27
N LEU A 27 1.14 -4.55 -19.89
CA LEU A 27 0.92 -4.47 -21.34
C LEU A 27 2.11 -3.88 -22.08
N LYS A 28 2.80 -2.90 -21.48
CA LYS A 28 3.95 -2.22 -22.10
C LYS A 28 5.04 -1.91 -21.06
N VAL A 29 6.28 -1.82 -21.50
CA VAL A 29 7.42 -1.41 -20.68
C VAL A 29 8.17 -0.30 -21.41
N TYR A 30 8.38 0.83 -20.74
CA TYR A 30 9.26 1.88 -21.23
C TYR A 30 10.66 1.74 -20.61
N GLN A 31 11.69 1.85 -21.43
CA GLN A 31 13.09 1.81 -21.01
C GLN A 31 13.75 3.18 -21.27
N PRO A 32 14.23 3.89 -20.23
CA PRO A 32 14.78 5.23 -20.39
C PRO A 32 16.12 5.22 -21.13
N GLU A 33 16.90 4.15 -21.07
CA GLU A 33 18.22 4.04 -21.71
C GLU A 33 18.09 4.00 -23.24
N SER A 34 17.13 3.24 -23.76
CA SER A 34 16.87 3.13 -25.19
C SER A 34 15.82 4.13 -25.69
N GLN A 35 15.08 4.78 -24.78
CA GLN A 35 13.92 5.61 -25.11
C GLN A 35 12.86 4.85 -25.94
N LEU A 36 12.70 3.54 -25.68
CA LEU A 36 11.76 2.68 -26.38
C LEU A 36 10.68 2.11 -25.45
N ILE A 37 9.49 1.94 -26.01
CA ILE A 37 8.38 1.21 -25.43
C ILE A 37 8.33 -0.18 -26.06
N LYS A 38 8.46 -1.22 -25.23
CA LYS A 38 8.29 -2.62 -25.62
C LYS A 38 6.88 -3.09 -25.29
N TYR A 39 6.27 -3.85 -26.19
CA TYR A 39 4.93 -4.43 -25.99
C TYR A 39 4.77 -5.71 -26.82
N LYS A 40 3.83 -6.58 -26.44
CA LYS A 40 3.50 -7.79 -27.20
C LYS A 40 2.17 -7.60 -27.94
N THR A 41 2.11 -8.03 -29.19
CA THR A 41 0.86 -8.00 -29.96
C THR A 41 -0.06 -9.16 -29.58
N GLU A 42 -1.37 -8.95 -29.66
CA GLU A 42 -2.36 -9.98 -29.31
C GLU A 42 -2.39 -11.15 -30.31
N ARG A 43 -2.08 -10.88 -31.58
CA ARG A 43 -2.25 -11.87 -32.67
C ARG A 43 -1.29 -13.06 -32.55
N HIS A 44 -0.08 -12.88 -32.02
CA HIS A 44 0.92 -13.97 -31.86
C HIS A 44 1.91 -13.78 -30.71
N GLY A 45 1.71 -12.79 -29.82
CA GLY A 45 2.68 -12.51 -28.75
C GLY A 45 4.01 -11.95 -29.25
N GLU A 46 4.08 -11.52 -30.51
CA GLU A 46 5.28 -10.93 -31.13
C GLU A 46 5.70 -9.67 -30.36
N LEU A 47 6.97 -9.61 -29.98
CA LEU A 47 7.57 -8.46 -29.31
C LEU A 47 7.76 -7.32 -30.32
N LYS A 48 7.21 -6.16 -30.02
CA LYS A 48 7.39 -4.93 -30.79
C LYS A 48 7.96 -3.82 -29.93
N GLU A 49 8.65 -2.90 -30.60
CA GLU A 49 9.25 -1.73 -30.00
C GLU A 49 8.82 -0.47 -30.75
N SER A 50 8.59 0.62 -30.02
CA SER A 50 8.28 1.91 -30.63
C SER A 50 8.80 3.06 -29.77
N LYS A 51 8.98 4.23 -30.38
CA LYS A 51 9.25 5.46 -29.63
C LYS A 51 7.99 5.92 -28.88
N PRO A 52 8.13 6.57 -27.72
CA PRO A 52 7.01 7.22 -27.04
C PRO A 52 6.25 8.17 -27.96
N THR A 53 4.92 8.11 -27.91
CA THR A 53 4.05 9.07 -28.60
C THR A 53 3.94 10.36 -27.78
N SER A 54 3.31 11.39 -28.35
CA SER A 54 3.03 12.65 -27.63
C SER A 54 2.16 12.47 -26.37
N LYS A 55 1.41 11.36 -26.27
CA LYS A 55 0.60 11.02 -25.09
C LYS A 55 1.41 10.42 -23.94
N PHE A 56 2.68 10.08 -24.17
CA PHE A 56 3.53 9.53 -23.11
C PHE A 56 3.86 10.62 -22.08
N PRO A 57 3.66 10.38 -20.77
CA PRO A 57 3.91 11.39 -19.75
C PRO A 57 5.40 11.76 -19.69
N SER A 58 5.74 13.02 -19.99
CA SER A 58 7.13 13.49 -19.99
C SER A 58 7.85 13.28 -18.66
N LYS A 59 7.12 13.27 -17.53
CA LYS A 59 7.66 13.01 -16.18
C LYS A 59 8.31 11.62 -16.02
N TYR A 60 8.05 10.68 -16.93
CA TYR A 60 8.62 9.33 -16.88
C TYR A 60 9.76 9.10 -17.87
N LYS A 61 10.17 10.10 -18.67
CA LYS A 61 11.20 9.93 -19.71
C LYS A 61 12.57 9.49 -19.18
N SER A 62 12.85 9.72 -17.91
CA SER A 62 14.10 9.34 -17.24
C SER A 62 13.99 8.08 -16.38
N THR A 63 12.83 7.43 -16.35
CA THR A 63 12.56 6.33 -15.41
C THR A 63 11.90 5.15 -16.13
N LYS A 64 12.34 3.93 -15.83
CA LYS A 64 11.67 2.71 -16.30
C LYS A 64 10.26 2.66 -15.73
N VAL A 65 9.25 2.57 -16.59
CA VAL A 65 7.83 2.52 -16.20
C VAL A 65 7.06 1.45 -16.95
N TYR A 66 5.93 1.05 -16.39
CA TYR A 66 5.11 -0.05 -16.88
C TYR A 66 3.70 0.45 -17.19
N PHE A 67 3.17 0.12 -18.36
CA PHE A 67 1.76 0.36 -18.68
C PHE A 67 0.96 -0.86 -18.27
N VAL A 68 0.01 -0.68 -17.35
CA VAL A 68 -0.72 -1.77 -16.72
C VAL A 68 -2.21 -1.70 -17.02
N HIS A 69 -2.84 -2.87 -17.06
CA HIS A 69 -4.29 -3.04 -17.11
C HIS A 69 -4.77 -3.75 -15.85
N TYR A 70 -5.62 -3.09 -15.06
CA TYR A 70 -6.18 -3.65 -13.83
C TYR A 70 -7.22 -4.72 -14.15
N LEU A 71 -7.08 -5.91 -13.56
CA LEU A 71 -7.96 -7.04 -13.86
C LEU A 71 -9.39 -6.76 -13.41
N GLY A 72 -10.35 -6.92 -14.33
CA GLY A 72 -11.77 -6.68 -14.09
C GLY A 72 -12.18 -5.20 -14.16
N TRP A 73 -11.27 -4.29 -14.53
CA TRP A 73 -11.53 -2.86 -14.64
C TRP A 73 -11.62 -2.44 -16.11
N SER A 74 -12.28 -1.31 -16.38
CA SER A 74 -12.31 -0.73 -17.73
C SER A 74 -10.92 -0.24 -18.16
N THR A 75 -10.60 -0.38 -19.44
CA THR A 75 -9.33 0.08 -20.05
C THR A 75 -9.09 1.59 -19.92
N LYS A 76 -10.11 2.39 -19.61
CA LYS A 76 -9.94 3.81 -19.29
C LYS A 76 -9.06 4.06 -18.06
N TRP A 77 -8.91 3.05 -17.21
CA TRP A 77 -8.06 3.08 -16.01
C TRP A 77 -6.64 2.58 -16.26
N ASP A 78 -6.31 2.17 -17.49
CA ASP A 78 -4.96 1.77 -17.82
C ASP A 78 -4.01 2.96 -17.70
N GLU A 79 -2.90 2.78 -17.00
CA GLU A 79 -1.97 3.86 -16.69
C GLU A 79 -0.51 3.41 -16.73
N TRP A 80 0.40 4.38 -16.84
CA TRP A 80 1.83 4.18 -16.64
C TRP A 80 2.16 4.30 -15.15
N VAL A 81 2.72 3.24 -14.57
CA VAL A 81 3.09 3.15 -13.15
C VAL A 81 4.60 3.01 -12.97
N LEU A 82 5.08 3.51 -11.82
CA LEU A 82 6.46 3.37 -11.39
C LEU A 82 6.72 1.96 -10.84
N PRO A 83 7.96 1.45 -10.92
CA PRO A 83 8.33 0.16 -10.32
C PRO A 83 8.04 0.11 -8.81
N SER A 84 8.16 1.24 -8.11
CA SER A 84 7.87 1.36 -6.68
C SER A 84 6.40 1.15 -6.31
N ARG A 85 5.47 1.28 -7.26
CA ARG A 85 4.04 0.97 -7.06
C ARG A 85 3.73 -0.51 -7.31
N MET A 86 4.70 -1.31 -7.74
CA MET A 86 4.47 -2.68 -8.20
C MET A 86 5.15 -3.70 -7.28
N LEU A 87 4.48 -4.81 -7.04
CA LEU A 87 5.01 -5.97 -6.33
C LEU A 87 4.86 -7.21 -7.21
N GLU A 88 5.86 -8.08 -7.17
CA GLU A 88 5.75 -9.41 -7.76
C GLU A 88 4.67 -10.21 -7.04
N LYS A 89 3.88 -10.98 -7.78
CA LYS A 89 2.81 -11.79 -7.21
C LYS A 89 3.40 -13.04 -6.55
N ASN A 90 3.80 -12.90 -5.30
CA ASN A 90 4.30 -13.97 -4.43
C ASN A 90 3.48 -14.05 -3.12
N THR A 91 3.78 -15.04 -2.27
CA THR A 91 3.06 -15.28 -1.01
C THR A 91 3.02 -14.05 -0.09
N GLU A 92 4.15 -13.35 0.06
CA GLU A 92 4.25 -12.17 0.93
C GLU A 92 3.39 -11.01 0.42
N SER A 93 3.45 -10.74 -0.88
CA SER A 93 2.68 -9.68 -1.52
C SER A 93 1.16 -9.93 -1.45
N LEU A 94 0.74 -11.21 -1.54
CA LEU A 94 -0.66 -11.61 -1.40
C LEU A 94 -1.16 -11.47 0.03
N LEU A 95 -0.33 -11.83 1.01
CA LEU A 95 -0.64 -11.60 2.43
C LEU A 95 -0.77 -10.10 2.71
N LEU A 96 0.14 -9.28 2.18
CA LEU A 96 0.08 -7.82 2.30
C LEU A 96 -1.20 -7.25 1.69
N GLN A 97 -1.59 -7.69 0.49
CA GLN A 97 -2.86 -7.29 -0.13
C GLN A 97 -4.06 -7.60 0.77
N LYS A 98 -4.10 -8.81 1.35
CA LYS A 98 -5.16 -9.21 2.28
C LYS A 98 -5.17 -8.31 3.53
N ASN A 99 -4.01 -8.08 4.13
CA ASN A 99 -3.89 -7.28 5.36
C ASN A 99 -4.28 -5.81 5.13
N LEU A 100 -3.89 -5.22 4.00
CA LEU A 100 -4.28 -3.85 3.65
C LEU A 100 -5.80 -3.71 3.53
N LYS A 101 -6.47 -4.72 2.94
CA LYS A 101 -7.92 -4.74 2.83
C LYS A 101 -8.60 -4.84 4.20
N LEU A 102 -8.13 -5.76 5.04
CA LEU A 102 -8.67 -5.93 6.41
C LEU A 102 -8.50 -4.67 7.24
N LYS A 103 -7.31 -4.06 7.20
CA LYS A 103 -7.02 -2.83 7.95
C LYS A 103 -7.96 -1.68 7.55
N LEU A 104 -8.21 -1.51 6.25
CA LEU A 104 -9.13 -0.48 5.76
C LEU A 104 -10.58 -0.73 6.22
N GLU A 105 -11.00 -2.01 6.24
CA GLU A 105 -12.33 -2.39 6.76
C GLU A 105 -12.46 -2.18 8.28
N GLU A 106 -11.38 -2.33 9.05
CA GLU A 106 -11.35 -2.08 10.49
C GLU A 106 -11.40 -0.58 10.81
N GLU A 107 -10.64 0.25 10.09
CA GLU A 107 -10.64 1.71 10.26
C GLU A 107 -12.03 2.31 9.97
N GLN A 108 -12.77 1.76 8.99
CA GLN A 108 -14.14 2.19 8.70
C GLN A 108 -15.17 1.79 9.79
N LYS A 109 -14.84 0.84 10.65
CA LYS A 109 -15.73 0.35 11.70
C LYS A 109 -15.53 1.05 13.05
N GLN A 110 -14.48 1.86 13.21
CA GLN A 110 -14.29 2.57 14.47
C GLN A 110 -15.33 3.69 14.59
N PRO A 111 -16.17 3.70 15.64
CA PRO A 111 -17.07 4.82 15.88
C PRO A 111 -16.22 6.06 16.17
N GLU A 112 -16.48 7.17 15.48
CA GLU A 112 -15.97 8.46 15.91
C GLU A 112 -16.48 8.71 17.32
N ILE A 113 -15.58 8.76 18.30
CA ILE A 113 -15.94 9.23 19.64
C ILE A 113 -16.40 10.68 19.44
N PRO A 114 -17.66 11.03 19.73
CA PRO A 114 -18.06 12.42 19.71
C PRO A 114 -17.26 13.12 20.80
N LEU A 115 -16.35 14.02 20.41
CA LEU A 115 -15.78 15.01 21.31
C LEU A 115 -16.87 16.02 21.65
N ASP A 116 -17.89 15.60 22.39
CA ASP A 116 -18.80 16.55 23.02
C ASP A 116 -18.15 16.99 24.34
N GLY A 117 -17.56 18.17 24.28
CA GLY A 117 -17.00 18.83 25.44
C GLY A 117 -18.12 19.23 26.39
N ASN A 118 -18.33 18.45 27.44
CA ASN A 118 -19.03 18.90 28.64
C ASN A 118 -18.54 18.15 29.89
N MET A 119 -17.31 18.45 30.32
CA MET A 119 -16.87 18.14 31.69
C MET A 119 -17.41 19.20 32.63
N ASN A 120 -18.66 19.06 33.07
CA ASN A 120 -19.05 19.62 34.37
C ASN A 120 -18.40 18.75 35.45
N GLY A 121 -17.26 19.23 35.94
CA GLY A 121 -16.54 18.61 37.05
C GLY A 121 -17.25 18.87 38.37
N ASP A 122 -18.24 18.07 38.70
CA ASP A 122 -18.64 17.87 40.09
C ASP A 122 -17.72 16.81 40.71
N LEU A 123 -16.64 17.29 41.30
CA LEU A 123 -15.83 16.53 42.24
C LEU A 123 -16.61 16.39 43.56
N ASN A 124 -17.26 15.25 43.78
CA ASN A 124 -17.43 14.76 45.15
C ASN A 124 -17.66 13.24 45.26
N SER A 125 -16.90 12.67 46.18
CA SER A 125 -17.18 11.47 46.97
C SER A 125 -16.72 10.09 46.46
N SER A 126 -15.63 9.66 47.11
CA SER A 126 -15.42 8.35 47.75
C SER A 126 -15.09 7.14 46.88
N SER A 127 -13.80 7.01 46.55
CA SER A 127 -13.18 5.70 46.30
C SER A 127 -12.71 5.07 47.62
N ALA A 128 -13.45 4.05 48.02
CA ALA A 128 -12.99 2.74 48.48
C ALA A 128 -11.79 2.65 49.45
N SER A 129 -12.15 2.09 50.60
CA SER A 129 -11.34 1.35 51.55
C SER A 129 -10.48 0.23 50.94
N THR A 130 -9.37 -0.03 51.65
CA THR A 130 -8.73 -1.33 51.88
C THR A 130 -7.68 -1.83 50.88
N GLY A 131 -6.43 -1.89 51.36
CA GLY A 131 -5.50 -2.97 51.00
C GLY A 131 -4.06 -2.53 50.81
N GLY A 132 -3.15 -2.92 51.72
CA GLY A 132 -1.72 -2.91 51.44
C GLY A 132 -0.80 -2.85 52.66
N SER A 133 -0.48 -4.02 53.24
CA SER A 133 0.66 -4.25 54.14
C SER A 133 1.97 -3.64 53.62
N THR A 134 2.92 -3.30 54.49
CA THR A 134 4.25 -3.96 54.66
C THR A 134 5.12 -3.15 55.65
N THR A 135 5.43 -3.78 56.80
CA THR A 135 6.72 -3.85 57.56
C THR A 135 7.58 -2.59 57.79
N THR A 136 7.92 -2.29 59.06
CA THR A 136 9.29 -2.47 59.64
C THR A 136 9.40 -1.91 61.08
N ASN A 137 10.36 -2.49 61.81
CA ASN A 137 10.65 -2.50 63.24
C ASN A 137 10.94 -1.16 63.92
N GLY A 138 10.74 -1.11 65.24
CA GLY A 138 11.39 -0.13 66.12
C GLY A 138 11.05 -0.29 67.61
N LEU A 139 11.66 -1.26 68.29
CA LEU A 139 11.74 -1.30 69.75
C LEU A 139 12.71 -0.21 70.26
N GLY A 140 12.39 0.43 71.39
CA GLY A 140 13.33 1.26 72.14
C GLY A 140 12.69 1.94 73.35
N ALA A 141 12.61 1.20 74.46
CA ALA A 141 12.33 1.72 75.79
C ALA A 141 13.65 2.17 76.46
N GLY A 142 13.57 3.19 77.32
CA GLY A 142 14.66 3.65 78.18
C GLY A 142 14.59 5.14 78.47
#